data_AF-F0WGQ4-F1
#
_entry.id   AF-F0WGQ4-F1
#
_cell.length_a   1.000
_cell.length_b   1.000
_cell.length_c   1.000
_cell.angle_alpha   90.00
_cell.angle_beta   90.00
_cell.angle_gamma   90.00
#
_symmetry.space_group_name_H-M   'P 1'
#
loop_
_entity.id
_entity.type
_entity.pdbx_description
1 polymer ?
#
loop_
_entity_poly.entity_id
_entity_poly.type
_entity_poly.pdbx_seq_one_letter_code
_entity_poly.pdbx_strand_id
1 'polypeptide(L)'
;MDIFTEFFSKKHVVVEYLYRPWIIHKEKFVHAWKNQVQHFGNTSTSAAEGAHAALKRYLQTSTGNLDLVMTRMTQAVENQAREIEAIISKERIRAPHAFRNAHCFEQLIRRVSVFALRKLDVEREWSYECAEKLCSHSFRNVMAMPCAHELLQFGSRHIPLSMIDCHWYLGDTDAFFEEKLRTPV
;
A
#
# COMPACT_ATOMS: atom_id res chain seq x y z
N MET A 1 1.76 -32.84 4.07
CA MET A 1 1.40 -32.62 2.65
C MET A 1 1.09 -31.16 2.50
N ASP A 2 1.70 -30.48 1.54
CA ASP A 2 1.47 -29.04 1.35
C ASP A 2 0.05 -28.79 0.83
N ILE A 3 -0.53 -27.63 1.20
CA ILE A 3 -1.89 -27.18 0.82
C ILE A 3 -2.13 -27.34 -0.69
N PHE A 4 -1.09 -27.15 -1.50
CA PHE A 4 -1.13 -27.34 -2.95
C PHE A 4 -1.50 -28.78 -3.36
N THR A 5 -0.94 -29.79 -2.69
CA THR A 5 -1.21 -31.21 -2.98
C THR A 5 -2.61 -31.62 -2.52
N GLU A 6 -3.11 -31.03 -1.43
CA GLU A 6 -4.45 -31.28 -0.90
C GLU A 6 -5.55 -30.70 -1.81
N PHE A 7 -5.37 -29.45 -2.25
CA PHE A 7 -6.34 -28.72 -3.08
C PHE A 7 -6.45 -29.28 -4.51
N PHE A 8 -5.34 -29.79 -5.05
CA PHE A 8 -5.30 -30.39 -6.39
C PHE A 8 -5.22 -31.92 -6.39
N SER A 9 -5.51 -32.56 -5.26
CA SER A 9 -5.52 -34.02 -5.09
C SER A 9 -6.33 -34.76 -6.17
N LYS A 10 -7.41 -34.14 -6.66
CA LYS A 10 -8.27 -34.67 -7.74
C LYS A 10 -7.73 -34.47 -9.17
N LYS A 11 -6.62 -33.73 -9.36
CA LYS A 11 -6.02 -33.40 -10.66
C LYS A 11 -4.53 -33.76 -10.71
N HIS A 12 -4.22 -35.01 -10.36
CA HIS A 12 -2.84 -35.51 -10.23
C HIS A 12 -1.94 -35.21 -11.45
N VAL A 13 -2.47 -35.34 -12.67
CA VAL A 13 -1.72 -35.06 -13.92
C VAL A 13 -1.28 -33.60 -14.01
N VAL A 14 -2.14 -32.66 -13.59
CA VAL A 14 -1.84 -31.22 -13.61
C VAL A 14 -0.80 -30.90 -12.54
N VAL A 15 -0.91 -31.49 -11.35
CA VAL A 15 0.07 -31.32 -10.28
C VAL A 15 1.44 -31.82 -10.73
N GLU A 16 1.52 -33.00 -11.33
CA GLU A 16 2.78 -33.56 -11.82
C GLU A 16 3.41 -32.69 -12.93
N TYR A 17 2.60 -32.22 -13.87
CA TYR A 17 3.02 -31.32 -14.94
C TYR A 17 3.52 -29.96 -14.43
N LEU A 18 2.91 -29.42 -13.37
CA LEU A 18 3.38 -28.17 -12.76
C LEU A 18 4.63 -28.42 -11.90
N TYR A 19 4.67 -29.51 -11.16
CA TYR A 19 5.71 -29.76 -10.19
C TYR A 19 7.05 -30.13 -10.85
N ARG A 20 7.06 -31.03 -11.84
CA ARG A 20 8.33 -31.51 -12.44
C ARG A 20 9.15 -30.41 -13.16
N PRO A 21 8.59 -29.67 -14.13
CA PRO A 21 9.33 -28.67 -14.88
C PRO A 21 9.27 -27.26 -14.28
N TRP A 22 8.21 -26.87 -13.57
CA TRP A 22 8.03 -25.46 -13.18
C TRP A 22 8.44 -25.15 -11.75
N ILE A 23 8.37 -26.10 -10.81
CA ILE A 23 8.72 -25.81 -9.40
C ILE A 23 10.20 -25.47 -9.23
N ILE A 24 11.07 -26.04 -10.07
CA ILE A 24 12.51 -25.71 -10.10
C ILE A 24 12.77 -24.25 -10.49
N HIS A 25 11.79 -23.60 -11.11
CA HIS A 25 11.83 -22.20 -11.52
C HIS A 25 10.94 -21.31 -10.63
N LYS A 26 10.57 -21.77 -9.43
CA LYS A 26 9.62 -21.05 -8.55
C LYS A 26 10.03 -19.60 -8.25
N GLU A 27 11.33 -19.32 -8.22
CA GLU A 27 11.89 -17.98 -8.00
C GLU A 27 11.61 -17.01 -9.17
N LYS A 28 11.35 -17.54 -10.36
CA LYS A 28 10.98 -16.72 -11.54
C LYS A 28 9.53 -16.24 -11.49
N PHE A 29 8.68 -16.80 -10.63
CA PHE A 29 7.31 -16.30 -10.41
C PHE A 29 7.32 -15.09 -9.48
N VAL A 30 7.89 -13.97 -9.95
CA VAL A 30 8.11 -12.75 -9.18
C VAL A 30 6.86 -12.30 -8.41
N HIS A 31 5.68 -12.44 -9.00
CA HIS A 31 4.41 -12.07 -8.35
C HIS A 31 4.16 -12.84 -7.03
N ALA A 32 4.49 -14.14 -6.99
CA ALA A 32 4.29 -14.96 -5.79
C ALA A 32 5.18 -14.53 -4.61
N TRP A 33 6.37 -14.00 -4.91
CA TRP A 33 7.33 -13.50 -3.91
C TRP A 33 7.07 -12.04 -3.54
N LYS A 34 6.77 -11.20 -4.53
CA LYS A 34 6.47 -9.78 -4.34
C LYS A 34 5.26 -9.59 -3.41
N ASN A 35 4.25 -10.45 -3.51
CA ASN A 35 3.07 -10.42 -2.65
C ASN A 35 3.30 -10.86 -1.19
N GLN A 36 4.53 -11.26 -0.84
CA GLN A 36 4.93 -11.58 0.53
C GLN A 36 5.69 -10.43 1.21
N VAL A 37 6.02 -9.37 0.46
CA VAL A 37 6.80 -8.24 0.96
C VAL A 37 5.94 -6.99 0.93
N GLN A 38 6.05 -6.19 1.99
CA GLN A 38 5.40 -4.90 2.08
C GLN A 38 6.07 -3.90 1.15
N HIS A 39 5.33 -3.40 0.17
CA HIS A 39 5.81 -2.42 -0.79
C HIS A 39 4.75 -1.37 -1.15
N PHE A 40 3.60 -1.35 -0.47
CA PHE A 40 2.55 -0.32 -0.56
C PHE A 40 2.05 -0.06 -1.99
N GLY A 41 2.06 -1.08 -2.85
CA GLY A 41 1.69 -0.98 -4.26
C GLY A 41 2.78 -0.41 -5.17
N ASN A 42 3.92 0.01 -4.64
CA ASN A 42 5.08 0.45 -5.42
C ASN A 42 5.78 -0.75 -6.07
N THR A 43 5.39 -1.06 -7.30
CA THR A 43 5.85 -2.26 -8.03
C THR A 43 6.59 -1.93 -9.32
N SER A 44 6.63 -0.65 -9.70
CA SER A 44 7.18 -0.13 -10.95
C SER A 44 8.15 1.02 -10.68
N THR A 45 9.05 1.26 -11.63
CA THR A 45 10.00 2.39 -11.59
C THR A 45 9.39 3.72 -12.04
N SER A 46 8.14 3.72 -12.50
CA SER A 46 7.46 4.89 -13.06
C SER A 46 7.39 6.08 -12.10
N ALA A 47 7.27 5.84 -10.79
CA ALA A 47 7.30 6.89 -9.79
C ALA A 47 8.69 7.55 -9.69
N ALA A 48 9.76 6.76 -9.71
CA ALA A 48 11.13 7.26 -9.72
C ALA A 48 11.46 8.02 -11.02
N GLU A 49 11.01 7.50 -12.15
CA GLU A 49 11.13 8.17 -13.45
C GLU A 49 10.37 9.51 -13.47
N GLY A 50 9.16 9.55 -12.92
CA GLY A 50 8.36 10.76 -12.76
C GLY A 50 9.03 11.79 -11.86
N ALA A 51 9.58 11.38 -10.71
CA ALA A 51 10.34 12.25 -9.81
C ALA A 51 11.58 12.83 -10.50
N HIS A 52 12.32 12.01 -11.24
CA HIS A 52 13.47 12.46 -12.02
C HIS A 52 13.06 13.45 -13.12
N ALA A 53 11.96 13.19 -13.84
CA ALA A 53 11.43 14.11 -14.84
C ALA A 53 10.99 15.45 -14.22
N ALA A 54 10.34 15.42 -13.05
CA ALA A 54 9.97 16.63 -12.31
C ALA A 54 11.21 17.43 -11.92
N LEU A 55 12.24 16.79 -11.37
CA LEU A 55 13.48 17.46 -10.99
C LEU A 55 14.18 18.12 -12.20
N LYS A 56 14.24 17.43 -13.34
CA LYS A 56 14.79 18.03 -14.57
C LYS A 56 14.03 19.28 -15.01
N ARG A 57 12.70 19.31 -14.86
CA ARG A 57 11.87 20.49 -15.16
C ARG A 57 12.18 21.66 -14.23
N TYR A 58 12.53 21.40 -12.97
CA TYR A 58 13.01 22.41 -12.04
C TYR A 58 14.40 22.92 -12.42
N LEU A 59 15.29 22.02 -12.84
CA LEU A 59 16.66 22.39 -13.19
C LEU A 59 16.74 23.26 -14.44
N GLN A 60 15.91 23.06 -15.47
CA GLN A 60 15.84 23.88 -16.70
C GLN A 60 17.17 24.10 -17.46
N THR A 61 18.26 23.43 -17.10
CA THR A 61 19.58 23.56 -17.72
C THR A 61 20.33 22.24 -17.67
N SER A 62 21.18 22.00 -18.68
CA SER A 62 22.14 20.89 -18.72
C SER A 62 23.58 21.35 -18.40
N THR A 63 23.82 22.66 -18.25
CA THR A 63 25.17 23.25 -18.09
C THR A 63 25.26 24.28 -16.95
N GLY A 64 24.38 24.16 -15.94
CA GLY A 64 24.41 25.03 -14.75
C GLY A 64 25.64 24.80 -13.86
N ASN A 65 26.10 25.85 -13.17
CA ASN A 65 27.10 25.69 -12.12
C ASN A 65 26.50 24.98 -10.89
N LEU A 66 27.37 24.44 -10.02
CA LEU A 66 26.94 23.63 -8.88
C LEU A 66 26.02 24.38 -7.91
N ASP A 67 26.27 25.67 -7.70
CA ASP A 67 25.49 26.54 -6.82
C ASP A 67 24.05 26.72 -7.30
N LEU A 68 23.86 27.00 -8.60
CA LEU A 68 22.55 27.11 -9.23
C LEU A 68 21.79 25.77 -9.17
N VAL A 69 22.47 24.66 -9.46
CA VAL A 69 21.86 23.32 -9.43
C VAL A 69 21.39 22.99 -8.03
N MET A 70 22.24 23.18 -7.01
CA MET A 70 21.88 22.93 -5.62
C MET A 70 20.69 23.78 -5.19
N THR A 71 20.71 25.08 -5.47
CA THR A 71 19.61 26.00 -5.15
C THR A 71 18.29 25.53 -5.76
N ARG A 72 18.29 25.13 -7.04
CA ARG A 72 17.08 24.64 -7.73
C ARG A 72 16.61 23.29 -7.20
N MET A 73 17.52 22.39 -6.84
CA MET A 73 17.16 21.10 -6.21
C MET A 73 16.50 21.32 -4.85
N THR A 74 17.06 22.19 -4.01
CA THR A 74 16.46 22.54 -2.71
C THR A 74 15.07 23.13 -2.89
N GLN A 75 14.92 24.11 -3.78
CA GLN A 75 13.59 24.69 -4.09
C GLN A 75 12.59 23.64 -4.59
N ALA A 76 13.02 22.68 -5.41
CA ALA A 76 12.16 21.61 -5.89
C ALA A 76 11.64 20.75 -4.73
N VAL A 77 12.53 20.36 -3.80
CA VAL A 77 12.18 19.57 -2.62
C VAL A 77 11.25 20.36 -1.69
N GLU A 78 11.56 21.62 -1.40
CA GLU A 78 10.72 22.49 -0.58
C GLU A 78 9.32 22.71 -1.17
N ASN A 79 9.23 22.89 -2.50
CA ASN A 79 7.93 23.01 -3.17
C ASN A 79 7.13 21.72 -3.07
N GLN A 80 7.75 20.57 -3.33
CA GLN A 80 7.09 19.27 -3.22
C GLN A 80 6.62 19.00 -1.79
N ALA A 81 7.44 19.31 -0.78
CA ALA A 81 7.06 19.19 0.62
C ALA A 81 5.81 20.04 0.94
N ARG A 82 5.81 21.32 0.53
CA ARG A 82 4.65 22.22 0.72
C ARG A 82 3.40 21.73 -0.01
N GLU A 83 3.53 21.19 -1.22
CA GLU A 83 2.41 20.60 -1.96
C GLU A 83 1.82 19.38 -1.22
N ILE A 84 2.68 18.49 -0.72
CA ILE A 84 2.27 17.32 0.07
C ILE A 84 1.57 17.76 1.37
N GLU A 85 2.15 18.70 2.11
CA GLU A 85 1.55 19.26 3.33
C GLU A 85 0.18 19.89 3.06
N ALA A 86 0.04 20.61 1.95
CA ALA A 86 -1.23 21.20 1.54
C ALA A 86 -2.28 20.12 1.22
N ILE A 87 -1.89 19.04 0.54
CA ILE A 87 -2.76 17.88 0.28
C ILE A 87 -3.19 17.22 1.59
N ILE A 88 -2.24 16.91 2.47
CA ILE A 88 -2.50 16.28 3.78
C ILE A 88 -3.45 17.15 4.60
N SER A 89 -3.16 18.44 4.71
CA SER A 89 -3.98 19.41 5.47
C SER A 89 -5.41 19.46 4.93
N LYS A 90 -5.57 19.42 3.60
CA LYS A 90 -6.89 19.37 2.95
C LYS A 90 -7.65 18.09 3.30
N GLU A 91 -7.00 16.93 3.29
CA GLU A 91 -7.62 15.65 3.62
C GLU A 91 -7.97 15.52 5.12
N ARG A 92 -7.17 16.13 6.00
CA ARG A 92 -7.48 16.20 7.46
C ARG A 92 -8.72 17.03 7.76
N ILE A 93 -8.98 18.07 6.98
CA ILE A 93 -10.14 18.94 7.20
C ILE A 93 -11.39 18.37 6.49
N ARG A 94 -11.24 17.95 5.24
CA ARG A 94 -12.38 17.58 4.38
C ARG A 94 -12.46 16.07 4.19
N ALA A 95 -13.45 15.46 4.82
CA ALA A 95 -13.82 14.08 4.53
C ALA A 95 -14.42 13.98 3.11
N PRO A 96 -13.96 13.04 2.27
CA PRO A 96 -14.56 12.80 0.96
C PRO A 96 -16.04 12.45 1.10
N HIS A 97 -16.86 12.95 0.17
CA HIS A 97 -18.32 12.77 0.24
C HIS A 97 -18.71 11.28 0.27
N ALA A 98 -18.03 10.45 -0.51
CA ALA A 98 -18.23 9.00 -0.58
C ALA A 98 -18.13 8.29 0.79
N PHE A 99 -17.34 8.83 1.73
CA PHE A 99 -17.11 8.20 3.03
C PHE A 99 -17.89 8.83 4.18
N ARG A 100 -18.68 9.90 3.94
CA ARG A 100 -19.37 10.62 5.04
C ARG A 100 -20.33 9.75 5.85
N ASN A 101 -20.95 8.76 5.20
CA ASN A 101 -21.91 7.86 5.83
C ASN A 101 -21.37 6.42 5.97
N ALA A 102 -20.06 6.23 5.73
CA ALA A 102 -19.43 4.91 5.84
C ALA A 102 -19.03 4.63 7.28
N HIS A 103 -19.99 4.19 8.11
CA HIS A 103 -19.78 3.95 9.55
C HIS A 103 -18.55 3.08 9.88
N CYS A 104 -18.29 2.04 9.09
CA CYS A 104 -17.14 1.16 9.28
C CYS A 104 -15.77 1.90 9.17
N PHE A 105 -15.71 3.02 8.45
CA PHE A 105 -14.50 3.84 8.26
C PHE A 105 -14.41 5.06 9.18
N GLU A 106 -15.39 5.27 10.07
CA GLU A 106 -15.47 6.47 10.91
C GLU A 106 -14.17 6.77 11.68
N GLN A 107 -13.51 5.73 12.21
CA GLN A 107 -12.25 5.88 12.94
C GLN A 107 -11.02 6.17 12.05
N LEU A 108 -11.14 6.00 10.73
CA LEU A 108 -10.08 6.20 9.74
C LEU A 108 -10.22 7.54 9.02
N ILE A 109 -11.45 8.04 8.85
CA ILE A 109 -11.74 9.31 8.17
C ILE A 109 -10.91 10.44 8.81
N ARG A 110 -10.24 11.23 7.96
CA ARG A 110 -9.33 12.35 8.32
C ARG A 110 -8.07 11.96 9.11
N ARG A 111 -7.87 10.67 9.40
CA ARG A 111 -6.66 10.14 10.06
C ARG A 111 -5.79 9.33 9.10
N VAL A 112 -6.43 8.71 8.11
CA VAL A 112 -5.82 7.91 7.04
C VAL A 112 -6.03 8.62 5.70
N SER A 113 -5.06 8.50 4.80
CA SER A 113 -5.13 9.10 3.48
C SER A 113 -6.34 8.63 2.69
N VAL A 114 -6.87 9.52 1.85
CA VAL A 114 -8.02 9.20 0.98
C VAL A 114 -7.67 8.07 0.01
N PHE A 115 -6.41 7.95 -0.40
CA PHE A 115 -5.94 6.84 -1.22
C PHE A 115 -6.14 5.49 -0.52
N ALA A 116 -5.70 5.37 0.73
CA ALA A 116 -5.85 4.14 1.52
C ALA A 116 -7.32 3.82 1.80
N LEU A 117 -8.15 4.83 2.12
CA LEU A 117 -9.60 4.64 2.27
C LEU A 117 -10.24 4.05 1.02
N ARG A 118 -9.90 4.55 -0.18
CA ARG A 118 -10.41 4.00 -1.44
C ARG A 118 -9.95 2.57 -1.69
N LYS A 119 -8.72 2.22 -1.31
CA LYS A 119 -8.22 0.83 -1.41
C LYS A 119 -9.00 -0.11 -0.51
N LEU A 120 -9.26 0.31 0.73
CA LEU A 120 -10.09 -0.45 1.66
C LEU A 120 -11.53 -0.61 1.18
N ASP A 121 -12.10 0.43 0.54
CA ASP A 121 -13.46 0.38 0.00
C ASP A 121 -13.58 -0.68 -1.12
N VAL A 122 -12.61 -0.72 -2.03
CA VAL A 122 -12.52 -1.76 -3.07
C VAL A 122 -12.36 -3.16 -2.47
N GLU A 123 -11.48 -3.33 -1.47
CA GLU A 123 -11.34 -4.62 -0.77
C GLU A 123 -12.62 -5.02 -0.04
N ARG A 124 -13.38 -4.06 0.47
CA ARG A 124 -14.66 -4.30 1.13
C ARG A 124 -15.73 -4.74 0.13
N GLU A 125 -15.80 -4.12 -1.04
CA GLU A 125 -16.68 -4.59 -2.13
C GLU A 125 -16.31 -6.02 -2.54
N TRP A 126 -15.01 -6.32 -2.68
CA TRP A 126 -14.53 -7.67 -3.01
C TRP A 126 -14.79 -8.70 -1.91
N SER A 127 -14.94 -8.28 -0.64
CA SER A 127 -15.13 -9.18 0.50
C SER A 127 -16.31 -10.13 0.37
N TYR A 128 -17.38 -9.70 -0.31
CA TYR A 128 -18.56 -10.53 -0.57
C TYR A 128 -18.27 -11.65 -1.57
N GLU A 129 -17.38 -11.42 -2.54
CA GLU A 129 -17.03 -12.40 -3.58
C GLU A 129 -15.94 -13.39 -3.15
N CYS A 130 -15.17 -13.05 -2.12
CA CYS A 130 -14.06 -13.88 -1.64
C CYS A 130 -14.37 -14.71 -0.38
N ALA A 131 -15.59 -14.61 0.16
CA ALA A 131 -15.99 -15.24 1.42
C ALA A 131 -15.69 -16.75 1.51
N GLU A 132 -15.90 -17.49 0.42
CA GLU A 132 -15.66 -18.95 0.35
C GLU A 132 -14.24 -19.31 -0.11
N LYS A 133 -13.44 -18.31 -0.53
CA LYS A 133 -12.09 -18.53 -1.05
C LYS A 133 -11.08 -18.49 0.09
N LEU A 134 -10.01 -19.27 -0.04
CA LEU A 134 -8.85 -19.16 0.86
C LEU A 134 -8.23 -17.76 0.75
N CYS A 135 -7.87 -17.17 1.90
CA CYS A 135 -7.19 -15.90 1.94
C CYS A 135 -5.74 -16.06 1.47
N SER A 136 -5.32 -15.24 0.50
CA SER A 136 -3.92 -15.19 0.07
C SER A 136 -3.05 -14.33 1.00
N HIS A 137 -3.67 -13.55 1.89
CA HIS A 137 -3.05 -12.50 2.70
C HIS A 137 -2.24 -11.46 1.91
N SER A 138 -2.29 -11.49 0.57
CA SER A 138 -1.46 -10.66 -0.29
C SER A 138 -1.71 -9.18 -0.06
N PHE A 139 -2.98 -8.76 0.06
CA PHE A 139 -3.29 -7.35 0.33
C PHE A 139 -2.74 -6.91 1.68
N ARG A 140 -2.92 -7.74 2.71
CA ARG A 140 -2.39 -7.48 4.06
C ARG A 140 -0.86 -7.34 4.05
N ASN A 141 -0.17 -8.24 3.38
CA ASN A 141 1.29 -8.23 3.30
C ASN A 141 1.81 -7.03 2.50
N VAL A 142 1.20 -6.73 1.36
CA VAL A 142 1.68 -5.69 0.44
C VAL A 142 1.32 -4.29 0.93
N MET A 143 0.08 -4.09 1.34
CA MET A 143 -0.48 -2.79 1.67
C MET A 143 -0.48 -2.50 3.17
N ALA A 144 -0.22 -3.51 4.02
CA ALA A 144 -0.22 -3.36 5.48
C ALA A 144 -1.55 -2.79 6.03
N MET A 145 -2.64 -3.32 5.49
CA MET A 145 -4.02 -2.96 5.80
C MET A 145 -4.90 -4.22 5.80
N PRO A 146 -6.06 -4.24 6.45
CA PRO A 146 -6.98 -5.38 6.42
C PRO A 146 -7.30 -5.80 4.99
N CYS A 147 -7.16 -7.09 4.71
CA CYS A 147 -7.62 -7.65 3.44
C CYS A 147 -9.14 -7.86 3.45
N ALA A 148 -9.72 -8.11 2.28
CA ALA A 148 -11.15 -8.40 2.10
C ALA A 148 -11.71 -9.42 3.13
N HIS A 149 -10.99 -10.51 3.43
CA HIS A 149 -11.42 -11.52 4.41
C HIS A 149 -11.51 -10.99 5.84
N GLU A 150 -10.58 -10.11 6.23
CA GLU A 150 -10.62 -9.47 7.55
C GLU A 150 -11.74 -8.43 7.60
N LEU A 151 -11.90 -7.64 6.54
CA LEU A 151 -12.99 -6.68 6.40
C LEU A 151 -14.37 -7.34 6.48
N LEU A 152 -14.53 -8.53 5.90
CA LEU A 152 -15.75 -9.33 6.01
C LEU A 152 -16.09 -9.66 7.47
N GLN A 153 -15.08 -9.99 8.27
CA GLN A 153 -15.26 -10.28 9.70
C GLN A 153 -15.71 -9.04 10.48
N PHE A 154 -15.28 -7.83 10.10
CA PHE A 154 -15.76 -6.59 10.72
C PHE A 154 -17.22 -6.30 10.39
N GLY A 155 -17.65 -6.59 9.15
CA GLY A 155 -19.00 -6.32 8.67
C GLY A 155 -19.33 -4.82 8.72
N SER A 156 -20.22 -4.43 9.63
CA SER A 156 -20.60 -3.02 9.86
C SER A 156 -19.87 -2.36 11.03
N ARG A 157 -19.04 -3.10 11.76
CA ARG A 157 -18.26 -2.57 12.88
C ARG A 157 -17.17 -1.61 12.38
N HIS A 158 -16.70 -0.74 13.28
CA HIS A 158 -15.59 0.15 12.99
C HIS A 158 -14.29 -0.63 12.78
N ILE A 159 -13.54 -0.26 11.75
CA ILE A 159 -12.19 -0.73 11.50
C ILE A 159 -11.24 0.12 12.36
N PRO A 160 -10.49 -0.47 13.29
CA PRO A 160 -9.61 0.30 14.17
C PRO A 160 -8.41 0.82 13.40
N LEU A 161 -7.94 2.02 13.76
CA LEU A 161 -6.76 2.64 13.13
C LEU A 161 -5.51 1.75 13.25
N SER A 162 -5.37 0.99 14.35
CA SER A 162 -4.22 0.12 14.61
C SER A 162 -4.02 -1.01 13.61
N MET A 163 -5.02 -1.31 12.76
CA MET A 163 -4.88 -2.29 11.68
C MET A 163 -4.30 -1.69 10.39
N ILE A 164 -4.22 -0.36 10.33
CA ILE A 164 -3.67 0.38 9.20
C ILE A 164 -2.24 0.76 9.56
N ASP A 165 -1.28 0.43 8.70
CA ASP A 165 0.10 0.87 8.89
C ASP A 165 0.21 2.39 8.87
N CYS A 166 1.11 2.92 9.72
CA CYS A 166 1.37 4.35 9.85
C CYS A 166 1.78 5.03 8.54
N HIS A 167 2.31 4.29 7.57
CA HIS A 167 2.58 4.78 6.21
C HIS A 167 1.37 5.49 5.59
N TRP A 168 0.15 5.09 5.94
CA TRP A 168 -1.07 5.67 5.39
C TRP A 168 -1.66 6.81 6.22
N TYR A 169 -1.07 7.16 7.36
CA TYR A 169 -1.61 8.17 8.26
C TYR A 169 -1.38 9.58 7.69
N LEU A 170 -2.29 10.49 8.01
CA LEU A 170 -2.23 11.91 7.63
C LEU A 170 -1.49 12.78 8.67
N GLY A 171 -0.90 12.18 9.69
CA GLY A 171 -0.15 12.87 10.74
C GLY A 171 1.33 12.46 10.74
N ASP A 172 2.15 13.18 11.50
CA ASP A 172 3.58 12.90 11.62
C ASP A 172 3.82 11.45 12.04
N THR A 173 4.43 10.68 11.14
CA THR A 173 4.85 9.31 11.42
C THR A 173 5.98 9.28 12.45
N ASP A 174 6.75 10.36 12.58
CA ASP A 174 7.91 10.46 13.47
C ASP A 174 7.52 10.33 14.95
N ALA A 175 6.39 10.92 15.36
CA ALA A 175 5.86 10.74 16.72
C ALA A 175 5.44 9.29 17.01
N PHE A 176 4.95 8.56 16.01
CA PHE A 176 4.56 7.16 16.14
C PHE A 176 5.74 6.19 16.08
N PHE A 177 6.76 6.48 15.26
CA PHE A 177 8.01 5.72 15.23
C PHE A 177 8.77 5.85 16.56
N GLU A 178 8.82 7.05 17.14
CA GLU A 178 9.40 7.28 18.46
C GLU A 178 8.65 6.55 19.59
N GLU A 179 7.33 6.41 19.48
CA GLU A 179 6.50 5.66 20.44
C GLU A 179 6.73 4.14 20.32
N LYS A 180 6.86 3.63 19.09
CA LYS A 180 7.13 2.20 18.80
C LYS A 180 8.55 1.76 19.16
N LEU A 181 9.52 2.68 19.16
CA LEU A 181 10.88 2.45 19.67
C LEU A 181 10.95 2.49 21.21
N ARG A 182 9.90 2.99 21.88
CA ARG A 182 9.85 3.14 23.34
C ARG A 182 9.17 1.96 24.04
N THR A 183 8.47 1.09 23.31
CA THR A 183 7.91 -0.17 23.84
C THR A 183 8.97 -1.27 23.78
N PRO A 184 9.45 -1.80 24.93
CA PRO A 184 10.34 -2.97 24.91
C PRO A 184 9.55 -4.20 24.47
N VAL A 185 10.21 -5.04 23.67
CA VAL A 185 9.75 -6.40 23.28
C VAL A 185 9.52 -7.25 24.51
#